data_AF-A0A9P8MDM7-F1
#
_entry.id   AF-A0A9P8MDM7-F1
#
_cell.length_a   1.000
_cell.length_b   1.000
_cell.length_c   1.000
_cell.angle_alpha   90.00
_cell.angle_beta   90.00
_cell.angle_gamma   90.00
#
_symmetry.space_group_name_H-M   'P 1'
#
loop_
_entity.id
_entity.type
_entity.pdbx_description
1 polymer ?
#
loop_
_entity_poly.entity_id
_entity_poly.type
_entity_poly.pdbx_seq_one_letter_code
_entity_poly.pdbx_strand_id
1 'polypeptide(L)'
;MPMAVPGKGNQYPTYTHYSMSPPECDDDMSSASGVPSYGNSGYTGSASYMGSNDYDSANSASGIDFQEYMQERFANSFNPIPLDRSMAVQAQTSGKLNAKHRELMDLQKQAQARLAKTRERFQDGMRDAREVRGDLEWTQKKVSSLQANASRKHPKEYRKARERHPSPEY
;
A
#
# COMPACT_ATOMS: atom_id res chain seq x y z
N MET A 1 -43.34 9.22 -47.70
CA MET A 1 -41.88 9.02 -47.63
C MET A 1 -41.27 10.33 -47.15
N PRO A 2 -40.25 10.38 -46.26
CA PRO A 2 -39.20 9.39 -45.99
C PRO A 2 -39.25 8.74 -44.59
N MET A 3 -38.34 7.78 -44.38
CA MET A 3 -38.25 6.77 -43.32
C MET A 3 -36.93 6.92 -42.52
N ALA A 4 -36.87 6.23 -41.35
CA ALA A 4 -35.70 5.80 -40.55
C ALA A 4 -35.23 6.77 -39.42
N VAL A 5 -34.87 6.36 -38.19
CA VAL A 5 -34.48 5.06 -37.59
C VAL A 5 -34.62 5.13 -36.05
N PRO A 6 -34.88 4.03 -35.31
CA PRO A 6 -34.80 4.02 -33.85
C PRO A 6 -33.44 3.57 -33.29
N GLY A 7 -33.07 4.12 -32.14
CA GLY A 7 -32.26 3.44 -31.13
C GLY A 7 -30.75 3.71 -31.13
N LYS A 8 -30.32 4.71 -30.37
CA LYS A 8 -29.08 4.60 -29.60
C LYS A 8 -29.43 4.77 -28.13
N GLY A 9 -29.60 3.64 -27.44
CA GLY A 9 -29.67 3.61 -26.00
C GLY A 9 -28.36 4.14 -25.44
N ASN A 10 -28.41 5.30 -24.80
CA ASN A 10 -27.33 5.73 -23.92
C ASN A 10 -27.41 4.86 -22.67
N GLN A 11 -26.77 3.70 -22.76
CA GLN A 11 -26.42 2.86 -21.63
C GLN A 11 -25.63 3.72 -20.64
N TYR A 12 -26.23 3.96 -19.48
CA TYR A 12 -25.54 4.42 -18.28
C TYR A 12 -24.27 3.60 -18.09
N PRO A 13 -23.13 4.20 -17.69
CA PRO A 13 -21.98 3.40 -17.29
C PRO A 13 -22.38 2.64 -16.03
N THR A 14 -22.68 1.36 -16.21
CA THR A 14 -22.68 0.34 -15.17
C THR A 14 -21.29 0.35 -14.54
N TYR A 15 -21.18 0.94 -13.36
CA TYR A 15 -19.99 0.82 -12.53
C TYR A 15 -19.95 -0.62 -12.01
N THR A 16 -19.33 -1.50 -12.78
CA THR A 16 -19.10 -2.88 -12.38
C THR A 16 -18.13 -2.86 -11.21
N HIS A 17 -18.66 -3.14 -10.02
CA HIS A 17 -17.91 -3.37 -8.80
C HIS A 17 -17.09 -4.66 -8.93
N TYR A 18 -15.99 -4.61 -9.68
CA TYR A 18 -14.97 -5.65 -9.56
C TYR A 18 -14.19 -5.40 -8.27
N SER A 19 -14.56 -6.15 -7.24
CA SER A 19 -13.71 -6.42 -6.08
C SER A 19 -12.51 -7.22 -6.59
N MET A 20 -11.42 -6.54 -6.95
CA MET A 20 -10.17 -7.24 -7.23
C MET A 20 -9.55 -7.67 -5.91
N SER A 21 -9.53 -8.97 -5.65
CA SER A 21 -8.78 -9.56 -4.55
C SER A 21 -7.29 -9.19 -4.70
N PRO A 22 -6.58 -8.91 -3.60
CA PRO A 22 -5.13 -8.75 -3.63
C PRO A 22 -4.46 -9.97 -4.29
N PRO A 23 -3.35 -9.80 -5.02
CA PRO A 23 -2.62 -10.92 -5.62
C PRO A 23 -2.30 -11.96 -4.55
N GLU A 24 -2.59 -13.23 -4.82
CA GLU A 24 -2.13 -14.33 -3.97
C GLU A 24 -0.61 -14.35 -4.05
N CYS A 25 0.05 -14.20 -2.91
CA CYS A 25 1.48 -14.43 -2.80
C CYS A 25 1.72 -15.93 -2.81
N ASP A 26 2.60 -16.39 -3.71
CA ASP A 26 3.00 -17.79 -3.79
C ASP A 26 3.54 -18.27 -2.43
N ASP A 27 2.92 -19.33 -1.91
CA ASP A 27 3.32 -20.06 -0.71
C ASP A 27 4.55 -20.94 -1.02
N ASP A 28 5.73 -20.32 -1.13
CA ASP A 28 6.99 -21.05 -1.09
C ASP A 28 7.52 -21.11 0.34
N MET A 29 7.18 -22.23 0.99
CA MET A 29 7.76 -22.67 2.25
C MET A 29 9.27 -22.87 2.07
N SER A 30 10.08 -21.99 2.66
CA SER A 30 11.48 -22.28 2.94
C SER A 30 11.84 -21.80 4.33
N SER A 31 11.59 -22.69 5.28
CA SER A 31 12.23 -22.75 6.59
C SER A 31 13.74 -22.91 6.40
N ALA A 32 14.45 -21.80 6.25
CA ALA A 32 15.90 -21.76 6.34
C ALA A 32 16.28 -20.56 7.21
N SER A 33 16.68 -20.88 8.44
CA SER A 33 17.53 -20.03 9.26
C SER A 33 18.67 -19.48 8.41
N GLY A 34 18.84 -18.17 8.42
CA GLY A 34 19.96 -17.57 7.73
C GLY A 34 19.70 -16.11 7.54
N VAL A 35 19.96 -15.32 8.58
CA VAL A 35 20.18 -13.88 8.44
C VAL A 35 21.43 -13.72 7.58
N PRO A 36 21.36 -13.19 6.34
CA PRO A 36 22.55 -12.77 5.64
C PRO A 36 22.61 -11.26 5.73
N SER A 37 23.65 -10.76 6.41
CA SER A 37 24.66 -9.98 5.69
C SER A 37 25.26 -8.91 6.57
N TYR A 38 26.55 -9.11 6.77
CA TYR A 38 27.61 -8.13 6.90
C TYR A 38 27.56 -7.27 8.15
N GLY A 39 28.32 -7.76 9.13
CA GLY A 39 28.83 -6.96 10.22
C GLY A 39 29.51 -5.71 9.67
N ASN A 40 29.02 -4.58 10.14
CA ASN A 40 29.83 -3.39 10.28
C ASN A 40 30.91 -3.72 11.31
N SER A 41 32.00 -4.33 10.85
CA SER A 41 33.27 -4.29 11.55
C SER A 41 33.66 -2.83 11.57
N GLY A 42 33.20 -2.14 12.61
CA GLY A 42 33.77 -0.88 13.04
C GLY A 42 35.23 -1.16 13.37
N TYR A 43 36.07 -1.08 12.35
CA TYR A 43 37.48 -0.77 12.51
C TYR A 43 37.55 0.63 13.13
N THR A 44 37.30 0.71 14.45
CA THR A 44 38.04 1.63 15.30
C THR A 44 39.46 1.08 15.40
N GLY A 45 40.16 1.10 14.27
CA GLY A 45 41.61 1.08 14.24
C GLY A 45 42.05 2.46 14.67
N SER A 46 42.13 2.68 15.98
CA SER A 46 43.01 3.69 16.55
C SER A 46 44.43 3.24 16.18
N ALA A 47 44.84 3.53 14.95
CA ALA A 47 46.22 3.39 14.52
C ALA A 47 46.95 4.60 15.09
N SER A 48 47.53 4.38 16.26
CA SER A 48 48.66 5.13 16.79
C SER A 48 49.72 5.31 15.69
N TYR A 49 49.69 6.45 14.99
CA TYR A 49 50.80 6.95 14.18
C TYR A 49 51.52 8.13 14.85
N MET A 50 51.25 8.37 16.14
CA MET A 50 52.05 9.33 16.93
C MET A 50 53.33 8.64 17.39
N GLY A 51 54.23 8.44 16.43
CA GLY A 51 55.50 7.76 16.66
C GLY A 51 56.41 7.99 15.47
N SER A 52 57.30 8.97 15.62
CA SER A 52 58.49 9.18 14.80
C SER A 52 58.23 9.46 13.33
N ASN A 53 58.51 10.69 12.92
CA ASN A 53 59.72 10.90 12.12
C ASN A 53 60.11 12.37 12.22
N ASP A 54 61.15 12.61 13.01
CA ASP A 54 62.11 13.67 12.71
C ASP A 54 62.65 13.40 11.30
N TYR A 55 61.92 13.85 10.28
CA TYR A 55 62.54 14.20 9.02
C TYR A 55 63.15 15.58 9.23
N ASP A 56 64.28 15.54 9.93
CA ASP A 56 65.32 16.53 9.73
C ASP A 56 65.44 16.78 8.23
N SER A 57 65.47 18.06 7.92
CA SER A 57 65.56 18.65 6.60
C SER A 57 66.92 18.31 5.97
N ALA A 58 67.16 17.02 5.71
CA ALA A 58 68.32 16.53 5.02
C ALA A 58 68.01 16.55 3.52
N ASN A 59 68.14 17.74 2.94
CA ASN A 59 68.46 18.00 1.55
C ASN A 59 68.03 16.87 0.58
N SER A 60 66.83 17.00 0.01
CA SER A 60 66.60 16.45 -1.33
C SER A 60 67.60 17.12 -2.26
N ALA A 61 68.75 16.49 -2.47
CA ALA A 61 69.85 16.96 -3.33
C ALA A 61 69.47 17.01 -4.82
N SER A 62 68.19 16.85 -5.15
CA SER A 62 67.56 17.02 -6.46
C SER A 62 66.48 18.11 -6.51
N GLY A 63 66.19 18.82 -5.40
CA GLY A 63 65.28 19.97 -5.38
C GLY A 63 63.80 19.65 -5.64
N ILE A 64 63.41 18.38 -5.60
CA ILE A 64 62.05 17.94 -5.93
C ILE A 64 61.44 17.29 -4.68
N ASP A 65 60.43 17.94 -4.10
CA ASP A 65 59.57 17.32 -3.09
C ASP A 65 58.80 16.19 -3.76
N PHE A 66 58.97 14.96 -3.26
CA PHE A 66 58.30 13.78 -3.81
C PHE A 66 56.76 13.91 -3.78
N GLN A 67 56.22 14.58 -2.76
CA GLN A 67 54.79 14.84 -2.67
C GLN A 67 54.34 15.81 -3.78
N GLU A 68 55.12 16.86 -4.02
CA GLU A 68 54.86 17.84 -5.09
C GLU A 68 55.00 17.19 -6.48
N TYR A 69 56.04 16.38 -6.70
CA TYR A 69 56.24 15.63 -7.93
C TYR A 69 55.11 14.62 -8.22
N MET A 70 54.64 13.90 -7.19
CA MET A 70 53.50 12.99 -7.34
C MET A 70 52.20 13.74 -7.63
N GLN A 71 51.96 14.87 -6.96
CA GLN A 71 50.79 15.72 -7.23
C GLN A 71 50.84 16.29 -8.65
N GLU A 72 51.99 16.78 -9.10
CA GLU A 72 52.18 17.33 -10.44
C GLU A 72 52.02 16.24 -11.52
N ARG A 73 52.56 15.04 -11.29
CA ARG A 73 52.34 13.88 -12.17
C ARG A 73 50.88 13.45 -12.21
N PHE A 74 50.20 13.46 -11.05
CA PHE A 74 48.78 13.16 -10.97
C PHE A 74 47.96 14.22 -11.70
N ALA A 75 48.16 15.51 -11.44
CA ALA A 75 47.44 16.59 -12.10
C ALA A 75 47.60 16.57 -13.63
N ASN A 76 48.79 16.20 -14.13
CA ASN A 76 49.08 16.10 -15.57
C ASN A 76 48.54 14.83 -16.25
N SER A 77 48.28 13.75 -15.50
CA SER A 77 47.81 12.47 -16.06
C SER A 77 46.37 12.12 -15.69
N PHE A 78 45.79 12.84 -14.72
CA PHE A 78 44.43 12.63 -14.25
C PHE A 78 43.41 13.19 -15.24
N ASN A 79 42.47 12.34 -15.66
CA ASN A 79 41.30 12.76 -16.41
C ASN A 79 40.09 12.82 -15.46
N PRO A 80 39.51 14.00 -15.17
CA PRO A 80 38.39 14.14 -14.25
C PRO A 80 37.06 13.60 -14.80
N ILE A 81 36.93 13.45 -16.13
CA ILE A 81 35.66 13.14 -16.80
C ILE A 81 34.98 11.86 -16.28
N PRO A 82 35.69 10.73 -16.03
CA PRO A 82 35.06 9.53 -15.50
C PRO A 82 34.53 9.68 -14.07
N LEU A 83 35.21 10.48 -13.24
CA LEU A 83 34.78 10.78 -11.87
C LEU A 83 33.53 11.66 -11.87
N ASP A 84 33.51 12.72 -12.67
CA ASP A 84 32.34 13.60 -12.78
C ASP A 84 31.12 12.82 -13.28
N ARG A 85 31.32 11.93 -14.26
CA ARG A 85 30.26 11.05 -14.76
C ARG A 85 29.74 10.12 -13.68
N SER A 86 30.61 9.50 -12.88
CA SER A 86 30.16 8.59 -11.83
C SER A 86 29.43 9.34 -10.72
N MET A 87 29.90 10.53 -10.34
CA MET A 87 29.21 11.41 -9.38
C MET A 87 27.84 11.84 -9.89
N ALA A 88 27.73 12.23 -11.17
CA ALA A 88 26.45 12.60 -11.79
C ALA A 88 25.47 11.42 -11.81
N VAL A 89 25.93 10.22 -12.19
CA VAL A 89 25.10 9.00 -12.19
C VAL A 89 24.66 8.64 -10.75
N GLN A 90 25.55 8.78 -9.77
CA GLN A 90 25.24 8.52 -8.37
C GLN A 90 24.21 9.51 -7.83
N ALA A 91 24.37 10.80 -8.12
CA ALA A 91 23.41 11.84 -7.72
C ALA A 91 22.05 11.66 -8.40
N GLN A 92 22.04 11.31 -9.68
CA GLN A 92 20.79 11.02 -10.41
C GLN A 92 20.09 9.79 -9.84
N THR A 93 20.85 8.74 -9.55
CA THR A 93 20.31 7.48 -9.01
C THR A 93 19.78 7.67 -7.60
N SER A 94 20.51 8.39 -6.74
CA SER A 94 20.04 8.70 -5.38
C SER A 94 18.81 9.61 -5.40
N GLY A 95 18.74 10.58 -6.32
CA GLY A 95 17.55 11.40 -6.54
C GLY A 95 16.32 10.57 -6.93
N LYS A 96 16.48 9.65 -7.89
CA LYS A 96 15.42 8.73 -8.32
C LYS A 96 14.98 7.79 -7.18
N LEU A 97 15.93 7.25 -6.44
CA LEU A 97 15.66 6.36 -5.31
C LEU A 97 14.89 7.09 -4.21
N ASN A 98 15.31 8.31 -3.86
CA ASN A 98 14.63 9.14 -2.87
C ASN A 98 13.21 9.53 -3.32
N ALA A 99 13.01 9.82 -4.61
CA ALA A 99 11.69 10.10 -5.16
C ALA A 99 10.77 8.87 -5.03
N LYS A 100 11.27 7.68 -5.41
CA LYS A 100 10.51 6.42 -5.28
C LYS A 100 10.23 6.05 -3.83
N HIS A 101 11.16 6.31 -2.92
CA HIS A 101 10.94 6.10 -1.50
C HIS A 101 9.77 6.94 -0.96
N ARG A 102 9.72 8.24 -1.32
CA ARG A 102 8.59 9.11 -0.95
C ARG A 102 7.27 8.63 -1.55
N GLU A 103 7.28 8.24 -2.82
CA GLU A 103 6.09 7.70 -3.50
C GLU A 103 5.56 6.44 -2.80
N LEU A 104 6.45 5.51 -2.41
CA LEU A 104 6.07 4.31 -1.67
C LEU A 104 5.47 4.64 -0.30
N MET A 105 6.06 5.59 0.43
CA MET A 105 5.52 6.04 1.72
C MET A 105 4.12 6.66 1.57
N ASP A 106 3.91 7.48 0.54
CA ASP A 106 2.61 8.09 0.26
C ASP A 106 1.56 7.03 -0.14
N LEU A 107 1.94 6.07 -0.97
CA LEU A 107 1.07 4.94 -1.35
C LEU A 107 0.71 4.07 -0.14
N GLN A 108 1.68 3.77 0.73
CA GLN A 108 1.45 3.03 1.96
C GLN A 108 0.45 3.78 2.86
N LYS A 109 0.66 5.08 3.05
CA LYS A 109 -0.26 5.92 3.83
C LYS A 109 -1.66 5.95 3.23
N GLN A 110 -1.78 6.05 1.90
CA GLN A 110 -3.07 6.02 1.21
C GLN A 110 -3.77 4.66 1.37
N ALA A 111 -3.05 3.55 1.27
CA ALA A 111 -3.58 2.21 1.48
C ALA A 111 -4.08 2.03 2.92
N GLN A 112 -3.30 2.47 3.91
CA GLN A 112 -3.69 2.45 5.32
C GLN A 112 -4.94 3.30 5.58
N ALA A 113 -5.03 4.50 4.99
CA ALA A 113 -6.21 5.36 5.12
C ALA A 113 -7.46 4.72 4.50
N ARG A 114 -7.33 4.07 3.33
CA ARG A 114 -8.43 3.33 2.70
C ARG A 114 -8.89 2.16 3.57
N LEU A 115 -7.95 1.41 4.15
CA LEU A 115 -8.23 0.28 5.02
C LEU A 115 -8.92 0.73 6.32
N ALA A 116 -8.50 1.83 6.92
CA ALA A 116 -9.17 2.40 8.09
C ALA A 116 -10.63 2.77 7.76
N LYS A 117 -10.86 3.44 6.62
CA LYS A 117 -12.20 3.81 6.16
C LYS A 117 -13.10 2.60 5.87
N THR A 118 -12.56 1.53 5.29
CA THR A 118 -13.37 0.31 5.05
C THR A 118 -13.71 -0.40 6.35
N ARG A 119 -12.81 -0.42 7.34
CA ARG A 119 -13.09 -0.95 8.68
C ARG A 119 -14.22 -0.19 9.39
N GLU A 120 -14.19 1.14 9.35
CA GLU A 120 -15.25 1.99 9.92
C GLU A 120 -16.61 1.67 9.27
N ARG A 121 -16.68 1.73 7.93
CA ARG A 121 -17.91 1.40 7.18
C ARG A 121 -18.43 0.00 7.46
N PHE A 122 -17.53 -0.97 7.62
CA PHE A 122 -17.92 -2.33 7.96
C PHE A 122 -18.54 -2.41 9.35
N GLN A 123 -17.95 -1.72 10.34
CA GLN A 123 -18.51 -1.67 11.70
C GLN A 123 -19.89 -1.01 11.72
N ASP A 124 -20.07 0.09 10.99
CA ASP A 124 -21.37 0.76 10.86
C ASP A 124 -22.39 -0.18 10.21
N GLY A 125 -22.03 -0.82 9.08
CA GLY A 125 -22.90 -1.80 8.43
C GLY A 125 -23.26 -2.98 9.34
N MET A 126 -22.36 -3.41 10.23
CA MET A 126 -22.67 -4.44 11.23
C MET A 126 -23.66 -3.95 12.30
N ARG A 127 -23.65 -2.65 12.65
CA ARG A 127 -24.62 -2.08 13.60
C ARG A 127 -25.99 -1.99 12.93
N ASP A 128 -26.04 -1.44 11.72
CA ASP A 128 -27.27 -1.34 10.91
C ASP A 128 -27.90 -2.71 10.71
N ALA A 129 -27.11 -3.74 10.36
CA ALA A 129 -27.61 -5.09 10.18
C ALA A 129 -28.22 -5.69 11.47
N ARG A 130 -27.67 -5.35 12.65
CA ARG A 130 -28.23 -5.80 13.93
C ARG A 130 -29.54 -5.08 14.25
N GLU A 131 -29.63 -3.79 13.95
CA GLU A 131 -30.85 -3.00 14.13
C GLU A 131 -31.97 -3.52 13.23
N VAL A 132 -31.69 -3.69 11.93
CA VAL A 132 -32.64 -4.27 10.97
C VAL A 132 -33.08 -5.66 11.40
N ARG A 133 -32.17 -6.50 11.92
CA ARG A 133 -32.56 -7.82 12.46
C ARG A 133 -33.54 -7.67 13.62
N GLY A 134 -33.27 -6.76 14.56
CA GLY A 134 -34.18 -6.47 15.67
C GLY A 134 -35.55 -5.99 15.21
N ASP A 135 -35.59 -5.11 14.22
CA ASP A 135 -36.84 -4.60 13.63
C ASP A 135 -37.63 -5.70 12.90
N LEU A 136 -36.94 -6.57 12.17
CA LEU A 136 -37.55 -7.73 11.51
C LEU A 136 -38.13 -8.70 12.54
N GLU A 137 -37.41 -8.99 13.62
CA GLU A 137 -37.92 -9.82 14.71
C GLU A 137 -39.14 -9.18 15.39
N TRP A 138 -39.12 -7.86 15.63
CA TRP A 138 -40.23 -7.14 16.23
C TRP A 138 -41.45 -7.13 15.31
N THR A 139 -41.27 -6.82 14.02
CA THR A 139 -42.37 -6.80 13.04
C THR A 139 -42.97 -8.19 12.87
N GLN A 140 -42.15 -9.25 12.80
CA GLN A 140 -42.62 -10.64 12.76
C GLN A 140 -43.49 -10.97 13.98
N LYS A 141 -43.02 -10.66 15.20
CA LYS A 141 -43.80 -10.87 16.44
C LYS A 141 -45.09 -10.06 16.43
N LYS A 142 -45.04 -8.79 15.99
CA LYS A 142 -46.20 -7.91 15.97
C LYS A 142 -47.26 -8.40 14.99
N VAL A 143 -46.86 -8.75 13.76
CA VAL A 143 -47.75 -9.30 12.72
C VAL A 143 -48.36 -10.61 13.20
N SER A 144 -47.57 -11.52 13.78
CA SER A 144 -48.09 -12.78 14.35
C SER A 144 -49.13 -12.53 15.45
N SER A 145 -48.88 -11.59 16.36
CA SER A 145 -49.85 -11.23 17.40
C SER A 145 -51.14 -10.62 16.83
N LEU A 146 -51.04 -9.78 15.81
CA LEU A 146 -52.19 -9.16 15.14
C LEU A 146 -53.02 -10.20 14.40
N GLN A 147 -52.35 -11.15 13.72
CA GLN A 147 -52.97 -12.27 13.04
C GLN A 147 -53.73 -13.18 14.01
N ALA A 148 -53.12 -13.51 15.16
CA ALA A 148 -53.77 -14.30 16.20
C ALA A 148 -55.00 -13.57 16.77
N ASN A 149 -54.91 -12.25 17.00
CA ASN A 149 -56.03 -11.45 17.48
C ASN A 149 -57.16 -11.33 16.46
N ALA A 150 -56.83 -11.10 15.18
CA ALA A 150 -57.80 -10.99 14.10
C ALA A 150 -58.56 -12.31 13.89
N SER A 151 -57.85 -13.44 13.88
CA SER A 151 -58.48 -14.76 13.72
C SER A 151 -59.40 -15.13 14.90
N ARG A 152 -59.09 -14.70 16.13
CA ARG A 152 -59.96 -14.89 17.30
C ARG A 152 -61.18 -13.99 17.32
N LYS A 153 -61.03 -12.70 17.03
CA LYS A 153 -62.13 -11.72 17.12
C LYS A 153 -63.06 -11.76 15.91
N HIS A 154 -62.51 -12.01 14.71
CA HIS A 154 -63.20 -11.89 13.43
C HIS A 154 -63.00 -13.13 12.55
N PRO A 155 -63.40 -14.33 13.00
CA PRO A 155 -63.03 -15.59 12.32
C PRO A 155 -63.56 -15.72 10.89
N LYS A 156 -64.80 -15.26 10.62
CA LYS A 156 -65.42 -15.37 9.29
C LYS A 156 -64.78 -14.42 8.27
N GLU A 157 -64.59 -13.16 8.67
CA GLU A 157 -63.96 -12.12 7.84
C GLU A 157 -62.49 -12.44 7.59
N TYR A 158 -61.78 -12.87 8.63
CA TYR A 158 -60.38 -13.30 8.55
C TYR A 158 -60.20 -14.47 7.56
N ARG A 159 -61.06 -15.49 7.62
CA ARG A 159 -61.00 -16.63 6.68
C ARG A 159 -61.25 -16.17 5.23
N LYS A 160 -62.28 -15.36 5.00
CA LYS A 160 -62.59 -14.80 3.66
C LYS A 160 -61.44 -13.95 3.11
N ALA A 161 -60.79 -13.16 3.96
CA ALA A 161 -59.63 -12.37 3.57
C ALA A 161 -58.42 -13.25 3.22
N ARG A 162 -58.17 -14.30 4.00
CA ARG A 162 -57.06 -15.25 3.78
C ARG A 162 -57.25 -16.10 2.53
N GLU A 163 -58.49 -16.43 2.16
CA GLU A 163 -58.82 -17.07 0.88
C GLU A 163 -58.58 -16.14 -0.31
N ARG A 164 -58.86 -14.83 -0.15
CA ARG A 164 -58.64 -13.82 -1.19
C ARG A 164 -57.17 -13.42 -1.35
N HIS A 165 -56.42 -13.46 -0.25
CA HIS A 165 -55.01 -13.08 -0.16
C HIS A 165 -54.23 -14.19 0.54
N PRO A 166 -53.90 -15.29 -0.18
CA PRO A 166 -53.03 -16.32 0.37
C PRO A 166 -51.64 -15.73 0.63
N SER A 167 -51.05 -16.11 1.76
CA SER A 167 -49.65 -15.79 2.06
C SER A 167 -48.73 -16.47 1.03
N PRO A 168 -47.61 -15.85 0.63
CA PRO A 168 -46.64 -16.49 -0.25
C PRO A 168 -46.21 -17.84 0.34
N GLU A 169 -46.28 -18.90 -0.47
CA GLU A 169 -45.67 -20.20 -0.16
C GLU A 169 -44.16 -19.97 -0.04
N TYR A 170 -43.57 -20.43 1.06
CA TYR A 170 -42.13 -20.32 1.34
C TYR A 170 -41.38 -21.54 0.79
#